data_AF-A0A7X6J2M4-F1
#
_entry.id   AF-A0A7X6J2M4-F1
#
_cell.length_a   1.000
_cell.length_b   1.000
_cell.length_c   1.000
_cell.angle_alpha   90.00
_cell.angle_beta   90.00
_cell.angle_gamma   90.00
#
_symmetry.space_group_name_H-M   'P 1'
#
loop_
_entity.id
_entity.type
_entity.pdbx_description
1 polymer ?
#
loop_
_entity_poly.entity_id
_entity_poly.type
_entity_poly.pdbx_seq_one_letter_code
_entity_poly.pdbx_strand_id
1 'polypeptide(L)' 'MSTVARYVFNLITPSGGVNDFAKAYYPSLDDARAEALLVAQELMSRAANQGRDVSSYYIEICNEERRTLSVVTFKQACD' A
#
# COMPACT_ATOMS: atom_id res chain seq x y z
N MET A 1 4.86 -23.89 -13.88
CA MET A 1 5.71 -22.99 -13.06
C MET A 1 4.85 -21.78 -12.72
N SER A 2 4.44 -21.62 -11.46
CA SER A 2 3.72 -20.42 -11.03
C SER A 2 4.75 -19.32 -10.81
N THR A 3 4.89 -18.42 -11.77
CA THR A 3 5.77 -17.26 -11.66
C THR A 3 5.17 -16.32 -10.60
N VAL A 4 5.74 -16.34 -9.40
CA VAL A 4 5.43 -15.36 -8.36
C VAL A 4 5.83 -13.99 -8.90
N ALA A 5 4.87 -13.08 -9.04
CA ALA A 5 5.13 -11.71 -9.46
C ALA A 5 5.68 -10.90 -8.28
N ARG A 6 6.75 -10.14 -8.51
CA ARG A 6 7.26 -9.22 -7.49
C ARG A 6 6.46 -7.93 -7.55
N TYR A 7 5.88 -7.55 -6.41
CA TYR A 7 5.19 -6.29 -6.25
C TYR A 7 5.94 -5.41 -5.24
N VAL A 8 5.97 -4.11 -5.51
CA VAL A 8 6.63 -3.11 -4.65
C VAL A 8 5.56 -2.17 -4.10
N PHE A 9 5.61 -1.91 -2.79
CA PHE A 9 4.60 -1.14 -2.08
C PHE A 9 5.20 0.19 -1.63
N ASN A 10 4.73 1.27 -2.24
CA ASN A 10 5.17 2.62 -1.90
C ASN A 10 4.07 3.32 -1.10
N LEU A 11 4.35 3.71 0.14
CA LEU A 11 3.46 4.62 0.86
C LEU A 11 3.71 6.03 0.37
N ILE A 12 2.66 6.69 -0.11
CA ILE A 12 2.70 8.08 -0.56
C ILE A 12 2.00 8.97 0.45
N THR A 13 2.75 9.96 0.95
CA THR A 13 2.22 11.02 1.82
C THR A 13 1.82 12.25 0.98
N PRO A 14 0.98 13.15 1.51
CA PRO A 14 0.63 14.42 0.85
C PRO A 14 1.82 15.30 0.51
N SER A 15 2.92 15.16 1.25
CA SER A 15 4.19 15.86 0.99
C SER A 15 5.05 15.20 -0.11
N GLY A 16 4.54 14.15 -0.76
CA GLY A 16 5.25 13.41 -1.82
C GLY A 16 6.33 12.47 -1.31
N GLY A 17 6.37 12.20 0.00
CA GLY A 17 7.33 11.27 0.59
C GLY A 17 6.97 9.84 0.21
N VAL A 18 7.83 9.19 -0.56
CA VAL A 18 7.79 7.74 -0.81
C VAL A 18 8.51 7.06 0.35
N ASN A 19 7.76 6.38 1.22
CA ASN A 19 8.35 5.45 2.19
C ASN A 19 8.15 4.03 1.66
N ASP A 20 9.23 3.40 1.24
CA ASP A 20 9.25 2.04 0.69
C ASP A 20 8.86 1.05 1.81
N PHE A 21 7.62 0.57 1.80
CA PHE A 21 7.00 -0.05 2.98
C PHE A 21 7.46 -1.49 3.20
N ALA A 22 7.79 -2.19 2.12
CA ALA A 22 8.56 -3.42 2.05
C ALA A 22 8.49 -3.94 0.60
N LYS A 23 9.46 -4.79 0.22
CA LYS A 23 9.33 -5.64 -0.96
C LYS A 23 8.77 -6.98 -0.50
N ALA A 24 7.55 -7.30 -0.92
CA ALA A 24 6.91 -8.56 -0.60
C ALA A 24 6.46 -9.29 -1.86
N TYR A 25 6.54 -10.62 -1.82
CA TYR A 25 6.21 -11.50 -2.93
C TYR A 25 4.74 -11.88 -2.82
N TYR A 26 3.94 -11.58 -3.85
CA TYR A 26 2.54 -11.98 -3.88
C TYR A 26 2.23 -12.84 -5.13
N PRO A 27 1.35 -13.83 -5.02
CA PRO A 27 0.97 -14.69 -6.14
C PRO A 27 0.23 -13.93 -7.24
N SER A 28 -0.51 -12.87 -6.89
CA SER A 28 -1.31 -12.06 -7.81
C SER A 28 -1.41 -10.59 -7.37
N LEU A 29 -1.89 -9.72 -8.26
CA LEU A 29 -2.16 -8.32 -7.94
C LEU A 29 -3.32 -8.18 -6.95
N ASP A 30 -4.29 -9.10 -6.98
CA ASP A 30 -5.41 -9.11 -6.04
C ASP A 30 -4.94 -9.44 -4.62
N ASP A 31 -4.04 -10.42 -4.47
CA ASP A 31 -3.41 -10.74 -3.18
C ASP A 31 -2.60 -9.54 -2.65
N ALA A 32 -1.82 -8.89 -3.52
CA ALA A 32 -1.07 -7.68 -3.17
C ALA A 32 -2.01 -6.54 -2.73
N ARG A 33 -3.16 -6.39 -3.39
CA ARG A 33 -4.17 -5.38 -3.05
C ARG A 33 -4.85 -5.68 -1.72
N ALA A 34 -5.17 -6.95 -1.44
CA ALA A 34 -5.75 -7.35 -0.16
C ALA A 34 -4.80 -7.03 1.00
N GLU A 35 -3.51 -7.32 0.85
CA GLU A 35 -2.51 -6.98 1.86
C GLU A 35 -2.34 -5.45 2.00
N ALA A 36 -2.31 -4.70 0.89
CA ALA A 36 -2.24 -3.24 0.94
C ALA A 36 -3.42 -2.62 1.72
N LEU A 37 -4.62 -3.19 1.61
CA LEU A 37 -5.79 -2.75 2.39
C LEU A 37 -5.60 -3.00 3.89
N LEU A 38 -5.10 -4.18 4.28
CA LEU A 38 -4.81 -4.49 5.68
C LEU A 38 -3.76 -3.55 6.26
N VAL A 39 -2.69 -3.28 5.51
CA VAL A 39 -1.64 -2.34 5.91
C VAL A 39 -2.19 -0.92 6.05
N ALA A 40 -3.00 -0.46 5.10
CA ALA A 40 -3.63 0.86 5.16
C ALA A 40 -4.54 0.99 6.41
N GLN A 41 -5.34 -0.02 6.71
CA GLN A 41 -6.21 -0.05 7.89
C GLN A 41 -5.41 0.02 9.19
N GLU A 42 -4.34 -0.78 9.31
CA GLU A 42 -3.46 -0.76 10.49
C GLU A 42 -2.77 0.61 10.67
N LEU A 43 -2.32 1.23 9.58
CA LEU A 43 -1.70 2.55 9.63
C LEU A 43 -2.68 3.65 10.03
N MET A 44 -3.91 3.59 9.53
CA MET A 44 -4.98 4.49 9.97
C MET A 44 -5.28 4.34 11.46
N SER A 45 -5.44 3.09 11.94
CA SER A 45 -5.69 2.80 13.35
C SER A 45 -4.58 3.35 14.24
N ARG A 46 -3.31 3.11 13.87
CA ARG A 46 -2.15 3.65 14.60
C ARG A 46 -2.09 5.18 14.58
N ALA A 47 -2.38 5.81 13.46
CA ALA A 47 -2.38 7.26 13.34
C ALA A 47 -3.51 7.89 14.17
N ALA A 48 -4.71 7.31 14.15
CA ALA A 48 -5.83 7.73 14.99
C ALA A 48 -5.48 7.68 16.48
N ASN A 49 -4.84 6.60 16.93
CA ASN A 49 -4.34 6.47 18.31
C ASN A 49 -3.28 7.52 18.70
N GLN A 50 -2.62 8.14 17.71
CA GLN A 50 -1.64 9.21 17.89
C GLN A 50 -2.23 10.62 17.64
N GLY A 51 -3.53 10.73 17.35
CA GLY A 51 -4.18 12.00 17.00
C GLY A 51 -3.72 12.58 15.65
N ARG A 52 -3.22 11.74 14.74
CA ARG A 52 -2.74 12.14 13.40
C ARG A 52 -3.77 11.77 12.33
N ASP A 53 -4.02 12.70 11.41
CA ASP A 53 -4.80 12.42 10.20
C ASP A 53 -3.87 11.94 9.07
N VAL A 54 -4.16 10.73 8.56
CA VAL A 54 -3.47 10.09 7.44
C VAL A 54 -4.47 9.67 6.35
N SER A 55 -5.71 10.18 6.38
CA SER A 55 -6.77 9.81 5.44
C SER A 55 -6.46 10.15 3.98
N SER A 56 -5.51 11.05 3.74
CA SER A 56 -5.01 11.46 2.42
C SER A 56 -3.86 10.59 1.91
N TYR A 57 -3.38 9.63 2.69
CA TYR A 57 -2.28 8.75 2.31
C TYR A 57 -2.80 7.64 1.39
N TYR A 58 -1.90 7.09 0.57
CA TYR A 58 -2.21 5.96 -0.28
C TYR A 58 -0.99 5.07 -0.51
N ILE A 59 -1.24 3.82 -0.86
CA ILE A 59 -0.21 2.82 -1.19
C ILE A 59 -0.26 2.60 -2.70
N GLU A 60 0.86 2.81 -3.39
CA GLU A 60 1.03 2.39 -4.77
C GLU A 60 1.62 0.97 -4.80
N ILE A 61 1.00 0.10 -5.58
CA ILE A 61 1.49 -1.24 -5.86
C ILE A 61 2.13 -1.19 -7.26
N CYS A 62 3.43 -1.42 -7.33
CA CYS A 62 4.21 -1.33 -8.55
C CYS A 62 4.76 -2.70 -8.99
N ASN A 63 5.08 -2.83 -10.28
CA ASN A 63 5.88 -3.93 -10.78
C ASN A 63 7.39 -3.72 -10.48
N GLU A 64 8.23 -4.66 -10.92
CA GLU A 64 9.70 -4.57 -10.75
C GLU A 64 10.34 -3.36 -11.45
N GLU A 65 9.72 -2.86 -12.52
CA GLU A 65 10.16 -1.67 -13.27
C GLU A 65 9.71 -0.37 -12.60
N ARG A 66 9.14 -0.44 -11.39
CA ARG A 66 8.53 0.68 -10.65
C ARG A 66 7.37 1.36 -11.38
N ARG A 67 6.72 0.63 -12.30
CA ARG A 67 5.46 1.08 -12.90
C ARG A 67 4.31 0.77 -11.95
N THR A 68 3.53 1.79 -11.60
CA THR A 68 2.31 1.63 -10.81
C THR A 68 1.30 0.75 -11.55
N LEU A 69 0.87 -0.33 -10.89
CA LEU A 69 -0.14 -1.26 -11.35
C LEU A 69 -1.49 -1.02 -10.66
N SER A 70 -1.47 -0.61 -9.39
CA SER A 70 -2.67 -0.37 -8.59
C SER A 70 -2.40 0.67 -7.49
N VAL A 71 -3.47 1.29 -6.99
CA VAL A 71 -3.44 2.27 -5.90
C VAL A 71 -4.50 1.89 -4.87
N VAL A 72 -4.10 1.84 -3.60
CA VAL A 72 -5.00 1.66 -2.45
C VAL A 72 -4.96 2.91 -1.61
N THR A 73 -6.05 3.67 -1.60
CA THR A 73 -6.19 4.83 -0.73
C THR A 73 -6.55 4.41 0.68
N PHE A 74 -6.12 5.16 1.68
CA PHE A 74 -6.47 4.87 3.07
C PHE A 74 -7.98 4.92 3.29
N LYS A 75 -8.69 5.85 2.62
CA LYS A 75 -10.16 5.89 2.66
C LYS A 75 -10.82 4.57 2.26
N GLN A 76 -10.30 3.88 1.24
CA GLN A 76 -10.84 2.58 0.81
C GLN A 76 -10.66 1.46 1.84
N ALA A 77 -9.74 1.62 2.80
CA ALA A 77 -9.51 0.61 3.84
C ALA A 77 -10.48 0.72 5.03
N CYS A 78 -11.33 1.75 5.04
CA CYS A 78 -12.32 2.01 6.08
C CYS A 78 -13.78 2.05 5.60
N ASP A 79 -14.02 1.79 4.31
CA ASP A 79 -15.35 1.41 3.78
C ASP A 79 -15.61 -0.08 4.04
#